data_AF-C9Y8C9-F1
#
_entry.id   AF-C9Y8C9-F1
#
_cell.length_a   1.000
_cell.length_b   1.000
_cell.length_c   1.000
_cell.angle_alpha   90.00
_cell.angle_beta   90.00
_cell.angle_gamma   90.00
#
_symmetry.space_group_name_H-M   'P 1'
#
loop_
_entity.id
_entity.type
_entity.pdbx_description
1 polymer ?
#
loop_
_entity_poly.entity_id
_entity_poly.type
_entity_poly.pdbx_seq_one_letter_code
_entity_poly.pdbx_strand_id
1 'polypeptide(L)' 'MAHNELYRKLIKGYMVRHKVKPGITGWAQVNGYRGETDTLDKMQGRIDYDLDYLRNWSLRLDIHIILRTVRLVAKDQQAY' A
#
# COMPACT_ATOMS: atom_id res chain seq x y z
N MET A 1 13.98 -13.03 -5.69
CA MET A 1 14.09 -13.64 -4.34
C MET A 1 15.05 -12.88 -3.43
N ALA A 2 16.21 -12.40 -3.92
CA ALA A 2 17.17 -11.62 -3.12
C ALA A 2 16.59 -10.35 -2.42
N HIS A 3 15.69 -9.61 -3.08
CA HIS A 3 15.07 -8.42 -2.48
C HIS A 3 14.21 -8.71 -1.24
N ASN A 4 13.47 -9.82 -1.21
CA ASN A 4 12.62 -10.18 -0.05
C ASN A 4 13.46 -10.40 1.21
N GLU A 5 14.63 -11.03 1.07
CA GLU A 5 15.49 -11.33 2.21
C GLU A 5 16.20 -10.08 2.74
N LEU A 6 16.55 -9.15 1.84
CA LEU A 6 17.06 -7.83 2.18
C LEU A 6 16.01 -7.02 2.96
N TYR A 7 14.78 -6.94 2.44
CA TYR A 7 13.69 -6.23 3.13
C TYR A 7 13.28 -6.87 4.45
N ARG A 8 13.33 -8.21 4.54
CA ARG A 8 13.03 -8.91 5.79
C ARG A 8 13.98 -8.51 6.93
N LYS A 9 15.25 -8.24 6.62
CA LYS A 9 16.25 -7.80 7.61
C LYS A 9 16.13 -6.32 7.94
N LEU A 10 15.67 -5.50 7.00
CA LEU A 10 15.70 -4.04 7.10
C LEU A 10 14.36 -3.42 7.54
N ILE A 11 13.23 -4.08 7.26
CA ILE A 11 11.90 -3.55 7.56
C ILE A 11 11.25 -4.39 8.66
N LYS A 12 11.11 -3.78 9.85
CA LYS A 12 10.46 -4.42 11.00
C LYS A 12 8.98 -4.66 10.68
N GLY A 13 8.52 -5.90 10.80
CA GLY A 13 7.14 -6.26 10.47
C GLY A 13 6.92 -6.66 9.00
N TYR A 14 7.97 -6.71 8.16
CA TYR A 14 7.88 -7.16 6.77
C TYR A 14 7.14 -8.49 6.60
N MET A 15 7.37 -9.44 7.51
CA MET A 15 6.72 -10.76 7.47
C MET A 15 5.22 -10.71 7.73
N VAL A 16 4.72 -9.67 8.42
CA VAL A 16 3.28 -9.47 8.66
C VAL A 16 2.56 -9.18 7.34
N ARG A 17 3.24 -8.59 6.35
CA ARG A 17 2.66 -8.36 5.02
C ARG A 17 2.17 -9.65 4.37
N HIS A 18 2.76 -10.81 4.66
CA HIS A 18 2.33 -12.10 4.10
C HIS A 18 1.06 -12.66 4.76
N LYS A 19 0.65 -12.12 5.91
CA LYS A 19 -0.63 -12.44 6.54
C LYS A 19 -1.79 -11.69 5.90
N VAL A 20 -1.50 -10.72 5.03
CA VAL A 20 -2.47 -9.88 4.36
C VAL A 20 -2.28 -9.98 2.86
N LYS A 21 -3.37 -9.95 2.09
CA LYS A 21 -3.25 -10.05 0.63
C LYS A 21 -2.51 -8.82 0.10
N PRO A 22 -1.54 -8.96 -0.82
CA PRO A 22 -0.85 -7.82 -1.42
C PRO A 22 -1.86 -6.87 -2.05
N GLY A 23 -1.79 -5.58 -1.72
CA GLY A 23 -2.71 -4.56 -2.23
C GLY A 23 -4.06 -4.49 -1.50
N ILE A 24 -4.10 -4.86 -0.21
CA ILE A 24 -5.29 -5.07 0.65
C ILE A 24 -6.52 -4.22 0.29
N THR A 25 -6.37 -2.90 0.12
CA THR A 25 -7.48 -2.00 -0.30
C THR A 25 -7.07 -0.91 -1.30
N GLY A 26 -5.77 -0.78 -1.59
CA GLY A 26 -5.24 0.39 -2.31
C GLY A 26 -4.89 1.58 -1.40
N TRP A 27 -4.94 1.44 -0.07
CA TRP A 27 -4.61 2.54 0.86
C TRP A 27 -3.22 3.13 0.62
N ALA A 28 -2.19 2.30 0.46
CA ALA A 28 -0.85 2.76 0.11
C ALA A 28 -0.82 3.48 -1.26
N GLN A 29 -1.60 3.01 -2.24
CA GLN A 29 -1.63 3.59 -3.59
C GLN A 29 -2.23 5.00 -3.60
N VAL A 30 -3.34 5.20 -2.88
CA VAL A 30 -3.99 6.52 -2.79
C VAL A 30 -3.19 7.53 -1.96
N ASN A 31 -2.19 7.07 -1.21
CA ASN A 31 -1.22 7.89 -0.46
C ASN A 31 0.14 8.00 -1.17
N GLY A 32 0.22 7.69 -2.47
CA GLY A 32 1.41 7.97 -3.29
C GLY A 32 2.40 6.82 -3.46
N TYR A 33 2.13 5.64 -2.87
CA TYR A 33 2.98 4.44 -3.01
C TYR A 33 2.46 3.53 -4.15
N ARG A 34 2.14 4.13 -5.31
CA ARG A 34 1.72 3.46 -6.54
C ARG A 34 2.96 3.00 -7.33
N GLY A 35 2.83 1.89 -8.07
CA GLY A 35 3.90 1.36 -8.93
C GLY A 35 4.82 0.36 -8.24
N GLU A 36 5.94 0.06 -8.90
CA GLU A 36 6.92 -0.92 -8.46
C GLU A 36 7.66 -0.46 -7.19
N THR A 37 7.93 -1.40 -6.28
CA THR A 37 8.64 -1.15 -5.01
C THR A 37 10.15 -1.31 -5.22
N ASP A 38 10.73 -0.42 -6.02
CA ASP A 38 12.11 -0.55 -6.50
C ASP A 38 13.14 -0.10 -5.46
N THR A 39 12.67 0.62 -4.45
CA THR A 39 13.50 1.16 -3.38
C THR A 39 12.99 0.71 -2.01
N LEU A 40 13.90 0.66 -1.05
CA LEU A 40 13.60 0.29 0.32
C LEU A 40 12.57 1.22 0.96
N ASP A 41 12.69 2.52 0.74
CA ASP A 41 11.78 3.52 1.30
C ASP A 41 10.35 3.38 0.75
N LYS A 42 10.21 3.08 -0.54
CA LYS A 42 8.90 2.80 -1.16
C LYS A 42 8.26 1.55 -0.56
N MET A 43 9.05 0.50 -0.34
CA MET A 43 8.56 -0.73 0.28
C MET A 43 8.20 -0.52 1.75
N GLN A 44 9.01 0.24 2.49
CA GLN A 44 8.76 0.54 3.90
C GLN A 44 7.48 1.35 4.07
N GLY A 45 7.31 2.43 3.31
CA GLY A 45 6.08 3.22 3.38
C GLY A 45 4.85 2.41 3.00
N ARG A 46 4.92 1.51 2.01
CA ARG A 46 3.80 0.60 1.71
C ARG A 46 3.42 -0.26 2.92
N ILE A 47 4.40 -0.83 3.61
CA ILE A 47 4.15 -1.65 4.82
C ILE A 47 3.55 -0.79 5.93
N ASP A 48 4.01 0.44 6.11
CA ASP A 48 3.48 1.35 7.12
C ASP A 48 1.99 1.64 6.87
N TYR A 49 1.59 1.91 5.62
CA TYR A 49 0.18 2.08 5.26
C TYR A 49 -0.63 0.79 5.38
N ASP A 50 -0.08 -0.37 5.03
CA ASP A 50 -0.76 -1.65 5.22
C ASP A 50 -1.03 -1.93 6.71
N LEU A 51 -0.06 -1.62 7.59
CA LEU A 51 -0.22 -1.74 9.05
C LEU A 51 -1.18 -0.70 9.62
N ASP A 52 -1.14 0.54 9.14
CA ASP A 52 -2.09 1.60 9.50
C ASP A 52 -3.53 1.20 9.18
N TYR A 53 -3.76 0.69 7.97
CA TYR A 53 -5.06 0.18 7.55
C TYR A 53 -5.55 -0.93 8.48
N LEU A 54 -4.68 -1.90 8.82
CA LEU A 54 -5.05 -3.00 9.72
C LEU A 54 -5.39 -2.52 11.13
N ARG A 55 -4.68 -1.52 11.65
CA ARG A 55 -4.94 -0.97 12.99
C ARG A 55 -6.22 -0.16 13.05
N ASN A 56 -6.52 0.58 11.99
CA ASN A 56 -7.64 1.53 11.92
C ASN A 56 -8.82 1.00 11.09
N TRP A 57 -8.86 -0.31 10.86
CA TRP A 57 -9.83 -0.90 9.94
C TRP A 57 -11.27 -0.55 10.35
N SER A 58 -12.03 -0.03 9.38
CA SER A 58 -13.45 0.26 9.51
C SER A 58 -14.10 0.33 8.14
N LEU A 59 -15.40 0.02 8.06
CA LEU A 59 -16.18 0.15 6.81
C LEU A 59 -16.12 1.57 6.23
N ARG A 60 -16.02 2.60 7.08
CA ARG A 60 -15.89 3.99 6.65
C ARG A 60 -14.55 4.24 5.95
N LEU A 61 -13.47 3.66 6.46
CA LEU A 61 -12.15 3.72 5.82
C LEU A 61 -12.21 3.07 4.43
N ASP A 62 -12.87 1.92 4.30
CA ASP A 62 -13.02 1.23 3.01
C ASP A 62 -13.75 2.09 1.98
N ILE A 63 -14.87 2.72 2.36
CA ILE A 63 -15.61 3.65 1.48
C ILE A 63 -14.73 4.84 1.06
N HIS A 64 -13.97 5.41 1.99
CA HIS A 64 -13.07 6.53 1.71
C HIS A 64 -11.99 6.15 0.69
N ILE A 65 -11.41 4.96 0.83
CA ILE A 65 -10.40 4.44 -0.10
C ILE A 65 -10.99 4.27 -1.49
N ILE A 66 -12.17 3.64 -1.61
CA ILE A 66 -12.86 3.45 -2.89
C ILE A 66 -13.10 4.80 -3.58
N LEU A 67 -13.65 5.79 -2.85
CA LEU A 67 -13.92 7.12 -3.42
C LEU A 67 -12.64 7.83 -3.89
N ARG A 68 -11.53 7.72 -3.15
CA ARG A 68 -10.25 8.27 -3.57
C ARG A 68 -9.69 7.57 -4.80
N THR A 69 -9.77 6.24 -4.84
CA THR A 69 -9.32 5.45 -5.99
C THR A 69 -10.10 5.81 -7.25
N VAL A 70 -11.43 5.92 -7.17
CA VAL A 70 -12.26 6.34 -8.32
C VAL A 70 -11.89 7.74 -8.81
N ARG A 71 -11.69 8.71 -7.90
CA ARG A 71 -11.25 10.07 -8.28
C ARG A 71 -9.87 10.08 -8.93
N LEU A 72 -8.94 9.26 -8.44
CA LEU A 72 -7.60 9.15 -9.01
C LEU A 72 -7.67 8.57 -10.43
N VAL A 73 -8.41 7.48 -10.63
CA VAL A 73 -8.58 6.86 -11.97
C VAL A 73 -9.29 7.80 -12.93
N ALA A 74 -10.34 8.50 -12.49
CA ALA A 74 -11.05 9.47 -13.34
C ALA A 74 -10.16 10.65 -13.77
N LYS A 75 -9.25 11.12 -12.90
CA LYS A 75 -8.24 12.13 -13.26
C LYS A 75 -7.17 11.57 -14.19
N ASP A 76 -6.73 10.33 -13.98
CA ASP A 76 -5.78 9.62 -14.85
C ASP A 76 -6.35 9.49 -16.28
N GLN A 77 -7.66 9.24 -16.41
CA GLN A 77 -8.35 9.15 -17.70
C GLN A 77 -8.50 10.50 -18.41
N GLN A 78 -8.46 11.63 -17.70
CA GLN A 78 -8.40 12.97 -18.32
C GLN A 78 -6.97 13.34 -18.76
N ALA A 79 -5.96 12.53 -18.41
CA ALA A 79 -4.57 12.73 -18.80
C ALA A 79 -4.17 11.94 -20.07
N TYR A 80 -5.12 11.26 -20.71
CA TYR A 80 -5.01 10.61 -22.03
C TYR A 80 -6.01 11.24 -23.00
#